data_AF-A0A381WMN7-F1
#
_entry.id   AF-A0A381WMN7-F1
#
_cell.length_a   1.000
_cell.length_b   1.000
_cell.length_c   1.000
_cell.angle_alpha   90.00
_cell.angle_beta   90.00
_cell.angle_gamma   90.00
#
_symmetry.space_group_name_H-M   'P 1'
#
loop_
_entity.id
_entity.type
_entity.pdbx_description
1 polymer ?
#
loop_
_entity_poly.entity_id
_entity_poly.type
_entity_poly.pdbx_seq_one_letter_code
_entity_poly.pdbx_strand_id
1 'polypeptide(L)'
;VAILYLSSLSYPHFIFGIGLIVVGESIRIYAVRFAGGATRTTKVGAPSLCTSGPYSRCRNPLYLGNMIIYCGVVLVAGGQFMWHLLLFVFTFFTFQYFMIISLEEETLVKLFGNEYRLYRESVPKLFPRLSPWLGNDKRVPLTIIQTLKTEKRTLQNIFIIIALISMRKFFGFSL
;
A
#
# COMPACT_ATOMS: atom_id res chain seq x y z
N VAL A 1 6.51 15.22 10.20
CA VAL A 1 6.90 16.60 10.60
C VAL A 1 6.99 17.51 9.38
N ALA A 2 7.86 17.25 8.39
CA ALA A 2 7.99 18.11 7.20
C ALA A 2 6.68 18.31 6.39
N ILE A 3 5.91 17.24 6.15
CA ILE A 3 4.59 17.30 5.47
C ILE A 3 3.62 18.22 6.22
N LEU A 4 3.66 18.15 7.55
CA LEU A 4 2.84 18.96 8.44
C LEU A 4 3.34 20.40 8.57
N TYR A 5 4.50 20.78 8.04
CA TYR A 5 4.98 22.17 8.09
C TYR A 5 4.60 22.94 6.82
N LEU A 6 4.55 22.26 5.67
CA LEU A 6 4.40 22.87 4.35
C LEU A 6 2.96 22.94 3.82
N SER A 7 1.98 22.41 4.56
CA SER A 7 0.58 22.24 4.12
C SER A 7 -0.17 23.56 3.88
N SER A 8 -0.82 23.73 2.73
CA SER A 8 -1.79 24.78 2.41
C SER A 8 -2.90 24.19 1.52
N LEU A 9 -4.16 24.26 1.99
CA LEU A 9 -5.24 23.47 1.41
C LEU A 9 -5.89 24.18 0.22
N SER A 10 -5.81 23.58 -0.96
CA SER A 10 -6.65 23.90 -2.11
C SER A 10 -7.68 22.77 -2.28
N TYR A 11 -8.99 23.11 -2.25
CA TYR A 11 -10.12 22.16 -2.25
C TYR A 11 -10.06 21.01 -3.28
N PRO A 12 -9.65 21.21 -4.55
CA PRO A 12 -9.54 20.11 -5.50
C PRO A 12 -8.51 19.05 -5.07
N HIS A 13 -7.33 19.45 -4.59
CA HIS A 13 -6.25 18.54 -4.21
C HIS A 13 -6.64 17.66 -3.02
N PHE A 14 -7.40 18.23 -2.08
CA PHE A 14 -7.92 17.48 -0.94
C PHE A 14 -8.84 16.34 -1.38
N ILE A 15 -9.81 16.60 -2.26
CA ILE A 15 -10.75 15.58 -2.75
C ILE A 15 -10.00 14.49 -3.52
N PHE A 16 -9.08 14.88 -4.41
CA PHE A 16 -8.23 13.92 -5.14
C PHE A 16 -7.37 13.08 -4.18
N GLY A 17 -6.79 13.70 -3.16
CA GLY A 17 -5.99 13.01 -2.15
C GLY A 17 -6.79 11.99 -1.35
N ILE A 18 -8.01 12.34 -0.91
CA ILE A 18 -8.93 11.39 -0.27
C ILE A 18 -9.27 10.24 -1.22
N GLY A 19 -9.57 10.53 -2.49
CA GLY A 19 -9.81 9.51 -3.51
C GLY A 19 -8.65 8.52 -3.63
N LEU A 20 -7.41 9.00 -3.70
CA LEU A 20 -6.23 8.13 -3.73
C LEU A 20 -6.11 7.28 -2.45
N ILE A 21 -6.31 7.86 -1.28
CA ILE A 21 -6.26 7.12 -0.01
C ILE A 21 -7.28 5.97 0.00
N VAL A 22 -8.52 6.23 -0.42
CA VAL A 22 -9.58 5.22 -0.50
C VAL A 22 -9.23 4.12 -1.50
N VAL A 23 -8.70 4.47 -2.68
CA VAL A 23 -8.27 3.49 -3.69
C VAL A 23 -7.13 2.63 -3.16
N GLY A 24 -6.10 3.25 -2.58
CA GLY A 24 -4.95 2.53 -2.05
C GLY A 24 -5.32 1.60 -0.89
N GLU A 25 -6.20 2.04 0.02
CA GLU A 25 -6.69 1.20 1.11
C GLU A 25 -7.60 0.08 0.62
N SER A 26 -8.41 0.31 -0.43
CA SER A 26 -9.22 -0.73 -1.05
C SER A 26 -8.35 -1.84 -1.66
N ILE A 27 -7.23 -1.48 -2.30
CA ILE A 27 -6.23 -2.44 -2.80
C ILE A 27 -5.64 -3.24 -1.64
N ARG A 28 -5.29 -2.58 -0.53
CA ARG A 28 -4.74 -3.24 0.66
C ARG A 28 -5.74 -4.21 1.29
N ILE A 29 -6.98 -3.78 1.50
CA ILE A 29 -8.06 -4.63 2.02
C ILE A 29 -8.23 -5.85 1.11
N TYR A 30 -8.29 -5.65 -0.21
CA TYR A 30 -8.40 -6.76 -1.16
C TYR A 30 -7.20 -7.71 -1.09
N ALA A 31 -5.98 -7.21 -0.90
CA ALA A 31 -4.79 -8.04 -0.72
C ALA A 31 -4.83 -8.85 0.59
N VAL A 32 -5.18 -8.20 1.70
CA VAL A 32 -5.26 -8.86 3.00
C VAL A 32 -6.38 -9.89 3.05
N ARG A 33 -7.46 -9.74 2.27
CA ARG A 33 -8.47 -10.80 2.11
C ARG A 33 -7.84 -12.12 1.64
N PHE A 34 -6.86 -12.10 0.76
CA PHE A 34 -6.25 -13.31 0.21
C PHE A 34 -5.00 -13.77 0.97
N ALA A 35 -4.15 -12.85 1.40
CA ALA A 35 -2.91 -13.19 2.10
C ALA A 35 -3.08 -13.36 3.62
N GLY A 36 -4.15 -12.81 4.19
CA GLY A 36 -4.48 -12.89 5.60
C GLY A 36 -3.54 -12.12 6.53
N GLY A 37 -3.64 -12.41 7.83
CA GLY A 37 -2.88 -11.72 8.88
C GLY A 37 -1.37 -11.98 8.85
N ALA A 38 -0.91 -12.98 8.11
CA ALA A 38 0.51 -13.25 7.88
C ALA A 38 1.24 -12.06 7.23
N THR A 39 0.50 -11.13 6.61
CA THR A 39 1.04 -9.88 6.05
C THR A 39 1.44 -8.83 7.10
N ARG A 40 1.15 -9.07 8.39
CA ARG A 40 1.40 -8.13 9.50
C ARG A 40 2.60 -8.49 10.37
N THR A 41 3.42 -9.47 9.95
CA THR A 41 4.69 -9.80 10.61
C THR A 41 5.85 -8.99 10.06
N THR A 42 6.85 -8.73 10.90
CA THR A 42 8.15 -8.15 10.49
C THR A 42 9.12 -9.20 9.94
N LYS A 43 8.80 -10.49 10.11
CA LYS A 43 9.57 -11.60 9.55
C LYS A 43 9.13 -11.86 8.11
N VAL A 44 10.08 -11.83 7.19
CA VAL A 44 9.85 -12.19 5.79
C VAL A 44 9.52 -13.68 5.71
N GLY A 45 8.38 -14.00 5.08
CA GLY A 45 7.94 -15.37 4.85
C GLY A 45 6.41 -15.48 4.86
N ALA A 46 5.91 -16.64 4.44
CA ALA A 46 4.49 -16.97 4.48
C ALA A 46 4.32 -18.48 4.71
N PRO A 47 3.21 -18.92 5.36
CA PRO A 47 2.93 -20.34 5.52
C PRO A 47 2.61 -21.04 4.19
N SER A 48 2.14 -20.29 3.19
CA SER A 48 1.91 -20.78 1.84
C SER A 48 2.01 -19.63 0.83
N LEU A 49 2.36 -19.96 -0.43
CA LEU A 49 2.50 -18.96 -1.48
C LEU A 49 1.14 -18.43 -1.94
N CYS A 50 0.91 -17.12 -1.77
CA CYS A 50 -0.30 -16.43 -2.23
C CYS A 50 -0.15 -15.94 -3.66
N THR A 51 -0.91 -16.54 -4.58
CA THR A 51 -0.95 -16.12 -5.99
C THR A 51 -2.36 -15.78 -6.47
N SER A 52 -3.36 -15.84 -5.57
CA SER A 52 -4.77 -15.54 -5.86
C SER A 52 -5.17 -14.08 -5.64
N GLY A 53 -6.32 -13.70 -6.22
CA GLY A 53 -6.90 -12.38 -6.03
C GLY A 53 -5.99 -11.29 -6.60
N PRO A 54 -5.66 -10.22 -5.86
CA PRO A 54 -4.78 -9.18 -6.37
C PRO A 54 -3.34 -9.66 -6.63
N TYR A 55 -2.90 -10.71 -5.92
CA TYR A 55 -1.58 -11.31 -6.12
C TYR A 55 -1.42 -11.94 -7.52
N SER A 56 -2.51 -12.35 -8.17
CA SER A 56 -2.47 -12.84 -9.56
C SER A 56 -2.11 -11.76 -10.59
N ARG A 57 -2.22 -10.47 -10.23
CA ARG A 57 -2.00 -9.33 -11.12
C ARG A 57 -0.73 -8.57 -10.79
N CYS A 58 -0.40 -8.47 -9.51
CA CYS A 58 0.77 -7.78 -8.99
C CYS A 58 1.29 -8.58 -7.79
N ARG A 59 2.59 -8.84 -7.71
CA ARG A 59 3.14 -9.66 -6.61
C ARG A 59 3.11 -8.96 -5.26
N ASN A 60 3.13 -7.62 -5.25
CA ASN A 60 3.19 -6.83 -4.03
C ASN A 60 2.08 -5.76 -3.96
N PRO A 61 0.80 -6.17 -3.96
CA PRO A 61 -0.32 -5.24 -4.00
C PRO A 61 -0.42 -4.37 -2.72
N LEU A 62 0.09 -4.86 -1.58
CA LEU A 62 0.16 -4.08 -0.34
C LEU A 62 1.10 -2.87 -0.45
N TYR A 63 2.25 -3.04 -1.10
CA TYR A 63 3.20 -1.94 -1.34
C TYR A 63 2.65 -0.95 -2.35
N LEU A 64 1.98 -1.44 -3.41
CA LEU A 64 1.26 -0.58 -4.35
C LEU A 64 0.20 0.27 -3.64
N GLY A 65 -0.66 -0.36 -2.82
CA GLY A 65 -1.69 0.35 -2.05
C GLY A 65 -1.11 1.38 -1.10
N ASN A 66 -0.02 1.06 -0.40
CA ASN A 66 0.71 2.01 0.45
C ASN A 66 1.23 3.21 -0.34
N MET A 67 1.86 2.98 -1.49
CA MET A 67 2.41 4.05 -2.31
C MET A 67 1.32 5.02 -2.77
N ILE A 68 0.15 4.50 -3.15
CA ILE A 68 -1.03 5.31 -3.51
C ILE A 68 -1.54 6.10 -2.30
N ILE A 69 -1.65 5.47 -1.11
CA ILE A 69 -2.05 6.16 0.13
C ILE A 69 -1.09 7.30 0.45
N TYR A 70 0.22 7.08 0.38
CA TYR A 70 1.22 8.12 0.69
C TYR A 70 1.14 9.29 -0.29
N CYS A 71 0.93 9.03 -1.58
CA CYS A 71 0.67 10.09 -2.56
C CYS A 71 -0.61 10.87 -2.20
N GLY A 72 -1.68 10.16 -1.82
CA GLY A 72 -2.92 10.78 -1.38
C GLY A 72 -2.76 11.65 -0.14
N VAL A 73 -1.97 11.21 0.85
CA VAL A 73 -1.66 12.00 2.06
C VAL A 73 -0.93 13.30 1.71
N VAL A 74 0.00 13.28 0.75
CA VAL A 74 0.67 14.50 0.28
C VAL A 74 -0.33 15.47 -0.36
N LEU A 75 -1.25 14.98 -1.19
CA LEU A 75 -2.29 15.82 -1.80
C LEU A 75 -3.29 16.38 -0.78
N VAL A 76 -3.67 15.57 0.22
CA VAL A 76 -4.52 16.01 1.35
C VAL A 76 -3.82 17.10 2.16
N ALA A 77 -2.50 16.99 2.39
CA ALA A 77 -1.74 18.04 3.05
C ALA A 77 -1.70 19.33 2.20
N GLY A 78 -1.56 19.22 0.88
CA GLY A 78 -1.40 20.40 0.02
C GLY A 78 -0.08 21.13 0.31
N GLY A 79 -0.03 22.43 0.03
CA GLY A 79 1.18 23.25 0.29
C GLY A 79 1.86 23.82 -0.94
N GLN A 80 2.67 24.86 -0.71
CA GLN A 80 3.51 25.46 -1.76
C GLN A 80 4.50 24.47 -2.37
N PHE A 81 4.99 23.50 -1.59
CA PHE A 81 5.93 22.46 -2.04
C PHE A 81 5.27 21.09 -2.29
N MET A 82 3.94 21.04 -2.37
CA MET A 82 3.20 19.77 -2.50
C MET A 82 3.70 18.89 -3.65
N TRP A 83 3.93 19.47 -4.84
CA TRP A 83 4.40 18.72 -6.01
C TRP A 83 5.82 18.16 -5.85
N HIS A 84 6.71 18.92 -5.22
CA HIS A 84 8.07 18.47 -4.89
C HIS A 84 8.04 17.32 -3.88
N LEU A 85 7.19 17.46 -2.85
CA LEU A 85 6.99 16.42 -1.86
C LEU A 85 6.36 15.17 -2.46
N LEU A 86 5.42 15.32 -3.39
CA LEU A 86 4.77 14.21 -4.09
C LEU A 86 5.80 13.43 -4.91
N LEU A 87 6.62 14.12 -5.70
CA LEU A 87 7.70 13.51 -6.47
C LEU A 87 8.70 12.80 -5.56
N PHE A 88 9.10 13.45 -4.46
CA PHE A 88 10.01 12.87 -3.46
C PHE A 88 9.43 11.60 -2.86
N VAL A 89 8.19 11.65 -2.35
CA VAL A 89 7.49 10.50 -1.74
C VAL A 89 7.38 9.36 -2.75
N PHE A 90 6.94 9.64 -3.97
CA PHE A 90 6.81 8.63 -5.03
C PHE A 90 8.15 7.95 -5.34
N THR A 91 9.21 8.74 -5.56
CA THR A 91 10.54 8.23 -5.91
C THR A 91 11.17 7.45 -4.76
N PHE A 92 11.08 8.00 -3.53
CA PHE A 92 11.62 7.39 -2.33
C PHE A 92 10.98 6.03 -2.05
N PHE A 93 9.65 5.95 -2.03
CA PHE A 93 8.96 4.67 -1.77
C PHE A 93 9.12 3.67 -2.91
N THR A 94 9.21 4.12 -4.16
CA THR A 94 9.52 3.23 -5.29
C THR A 94 10.88 2.57 -5.10
N PHE A 95 11.91 3.36 -4.78
CA PHE A 95 13.25 2.83 -4.55
C PHE A 95 13.33 1.94 -3.31
N GLN A 96 12.75 2.39 -2.19
CA GLN A 96 12.70 1.63 -0.95
C GLN A 96 12.01 0.28 -1.14
N TYR A 97 10.82 0.25 -1.76
CA TYR A 97 10.10 -1.00 -2.00
C TYR A 97 10.80 -1.89 -3.01
N PHE A 98 11.49 -1.34 -4.02
CA PHE A 98 12.28 -2.16 -4.94
C PHE A 98 13.37 -2.96 -4.20
N MET A 99 14.07 -2.32 -3.24
CA MET A 99 15.07 -3.01 -2.42
C MET A 99 14.45 -4.06 -1.50
N ILE A 100 13.37 -3.69 -0.77
CA ILE A 100 12.68 -4.61 0.15
C ILE A 100 12.16 -5.84 -0.60
N ILE A 101 11.45 -5.64 -1.71
CA ILE A 101 10.89 -6.73 -2.51
C ILE A 101 12.00 -7.67 -3.02
N SER A 102 13.17 -7.12 -3.38
CA SER A 102 14.28 -7.95 -3.87
C SER A 102 14.82 -8.89 -2.78
N LEU A 103 14.94 -8.42 -1.54
CA LEU A 103 15.31 -9.25 -0.39
C LEU A 103 14.22 -10.26 -0.02
N GLU A 104 12.95 -9.85 -0.10
CA GLU A 104 11.81 -10.74 0.13
C GLU A 104 11.76 -11.87 -0.90
N GLU A 105 12.02 -11.54 -2.16
CA GLU A 105 12.08 -12.51 -3.26
C GLU A 105 13.13 -13.60 -3.01
N GLU A 106 14.31 -13.27 -2.48
CA GLU A 106 15.32 -14.28 -2.14
C GLU A 106 14.81 -15.26 -1.08
N THR A 107 14.12 -14.73 -0.06
CA THR A 107 13.52 -15.55 0.99
C THR A 107 12.39 -16.43 0.44
N LEU A 108 11.54 -15.88 -0.42
CA LEU A 108 10.43 -16.61 -1.02
C LEU A 108 10.90 -17.69 -2.01
N VAL A 109 12.00 -17.45 -2.74
CA VAL A 109 12.66 -18.49 -3.54
C VAL A 109 13.18 -19.62 -2.66
N LYS A 110 13.77 -19.32 -1.50
CA LYS A 110 14.24 -20.35 -0.56
C LYS A 110 13.09 -21.17 0.04
N LEU A 111 11.94 -20.53 0.32
CA LEU A 111 10.77 -21.18 0.92
C LEU A 111 9.95 -22.02 -0.07
N PHE A 112 9.75 -21.52 -1.30
CA PHE A 112 8.80 -22.08 -2.27
C PHE A 112 9.44 -22.57 -3.57
N GLY A 113 10.76 -22.42 -3.72
CA GLY A 113 11.52 -22.99 -4.83
C GLY A 113 11.00 -22.57 -6.21
N ASN A 114 10.77 -23.57 -7.07
CA ASN A 114 10.37 -23.37 -8.46
C ASN A 114 8.97 -22.76 -8.62
N GLU A 115 8.05 -23.00 -7.69
CA GLU A 115 6.71 -22.40 -7.74
C GLU A 115 6.78 -20.88 -7.70
N TYR A 116 7.63 -20.34 -6.82
CA TYR A 116 7.82 -18.90 -6.72
C TYR A 116 8.58 -18.34 -7.93
N ARG A 117 9.54 -19.08 -8.50
CA ARG A 117 10.26 -18.65 -9.71
C ARG A 117 9.30 -18.47 -10.90
N LEU A 118 8.44 -19.46 -11.14
CA LEU A 118 7.42 -19.41 -12.19
C LEU A 118 6.44 -18.24 -11.98
N TYR A 119 5.96 -18.07 -10.74
CA TYR A 119 5.10 -16.95 -10.38
C TYR A 119 5.79 -15.59 -10.57
N ARG A 120 7.07 -15.49 -10.20
CA ARG A 120 7.89 -14.28 -10.35
C ARG A 120 8.09 -13.87 -11.81
N GLU A 121 8.30 -14.84 -12.70
CA GLU A 121 8.44 -14.61 -14.14
C GLU A 121 7.12 -14.19 -14.78
N SER A 122 6.01 -14.74 -14.28
CA SER A 122 4.69 -14.50 -14.83
C SER A 122 4.04 -13.21 -14.33
N VAL A 123 4.28 -12.80 -13.08
CA VAL A 123 3.57 -11.68 -12.46
C VAL A 123 4.55 -10.54 -12.17
N PRO A 124 4.25 -9.28 -12.53
CA PRO A 124 5.11 -8.14 -12.24
C PRO A 124 5.17 -7.79 -10.75
N LYS A 125 6.24 -7.11 -10.32
CA LYS A 125 6.47 -6.75 -8.91
C LYS A 125 5.43 -5.76 -8.36
N LEU A 126 5.15 -4.68 -9.10
CA LEU A 126 4.35 -3.53 -8.64
C LEU A 126 3.23 -3.11 -9.60
N PHE A 127 3.52 -2.99 -10.90
CA PHE A 127 2.52 -2.56 -11.89
C PHE A 127 1.57 -3.70 -12.24
N PRO A 128 0.26 -3.63 -11.92
CA PRO A 128 -0.64 -4.75 -12.10
C PRO A 128 -0.88 -5.12 -13.57
N ARG A 129 -0.98 -6.41 -13.86
CA ARG A 129 -1.44 -6.92 -15.16
C ARG A 129 -2.94 -6.66 -15.37
N LEU A 130 -3.31 -6.40 -16.62
CA LEU A 130 -4.72 -6.28 -17.04
C LEU A 130 -5.47 -7.61 -17.00
N SER A 131 -4.77 -8.72 -17.24
CA SER A 131 -5.29 -10.08 -17.08
C SER A 131 -4.63 -10.78 -15.88
N PRO A 132 -5.40 -11.52 -15.06
CA PRO A 132 -4.85 -12.25 -13.92
C PRO A 132 -4.04 -13.45 -14.40
N TRP A 133 -2.96 -13.77 -13.69
CA TRP A 133 -2.26 -15.04 -13.84
C TRP A 133 -3.10 -16.17 -13.23
N LEU A 134 -3.30 -17.24 -14.00
CA LEU A 134 -4.07 -18.41 -13.57
C LEU A 134 -3.12 -19.38 -12.86
N GLY A 135 -2.97 -19.19 -11.55
CA GLY A 135 -2.25 -20.09 -10.67
C GLY A 135 -3.08 -21.24 -10.14
N ASN A 136 -2.43 -22.18 -9.46
CA ASN A 136 -3.08 -23.32 -8.80
C ASN A 136 -3.57 -23.02 -7.37
N ASP A 137 -3.39 -21.79 -6.90
CA ASP A 137 -3.80 -21.37 -5.57
C ASP A 137 -5.34 -21.23 -5.53
N LYS A 138 -6.00 -22.16 -4.82
CA LYS A 138 -7.46 -22.20 -4.68
C LYS A 138 -7.92 -21.69 -3.30
N ARG A 139 -7.13 -20.81 -2.68
CA ARG A 139 -7.45 -20.28 -1.34
C ARG A 139 -8.80 -19.56 -1.33
N VAL A 140 -9.50 -19.70 -0.21
CA VAL A 140 -10.73 -18.95 0.05
C VAL A 140 -10.34 -17.62 0.72
N PRO A 141 -10.80 -16.46 0.21
CA PRO A 141 -10.51 -15.19 0.84
C PRO A 141 -11.19 -15.06 2.21
N LEU A 142 -10.54 -14.37 3.12
CA LEU A 142 -11.11 -13.99 4.41
C LEU A 142 -12.41 -13.19 4.23
N THR A 143 -13.27 -13.34 5.24
CA THR A 143 -14.50 -12.53 5.35
C THR A 143 -14.16 -11.06 5.58
N ILE A 144 -15.05 -10.16 5.16
CA ILE A 144 -14.85 -8.71 5.28
C ILE A 144 -14.57 -8.32 6.75
N ILE A 145 -15.28 -8.92 7.71
CA ILE A 145 -15.10 -8.64 9.14
C ILE A 145 -13.70 -9.02 9.63
N GLN A 146 -13.20 -10.20 9.22
CA GLN A 146 -11.84 -10.63 9.59
C GLN A 146 -10.78 -9.71 8.98
N THR A 147 -10.95 -9.33 7.72
CA THR A 147 -10.03 -8.40 7.05
C THR A 147 -10.02 -7.03 7.70
N LEU A 148 -11.17 -6.47 8.05
CA LEU A 148 -11.23 -5.18 8.75
C LEU A 148 -10.58 -5.25 10.13
N LYS A 149 -10.69 -6.37 10.85
CA LYS A 149 -9.94 -6.59 12.09
C LYS A 149 -8.43 -6.58 11.85
N THR A 150 -7.95 -7.19 10.77
CA THR A 150 -6.53 -7.18 10.37
C THR A 150 -6.06 -5.79 9.95
N GLU A 151 -6.88 -5.03 9.21
CA GLU A 151 -6.55 -3.68 8.73
C GLU A 151 -6.84 -2.56 9.73
N LYS A 152 -7.42 -2.86 10.91
CA LYS A 152 -7.83 -1.88 11.92
C LYS A 152 -6.75 -0.82 12.21
N ARG A 153 -5.48 -1.24 12.36
CA ARG A 153 -4.36 -0.32 12.63
C ARG A 153 -4.10 0.63 11.47
N THR A 154 -4.19 0.16 10.22
CA THR A 154 -4.00 1.03 9.05
C THR A 154 -5.14 2.05 8.96
N LEU A 155 -6.39 1.61 9.15
CA LEU A 155 -7.56 2.49 9.15
C LEU A 155 -7.47 3.58 10.24
N GLN A 156 -7.04 3.20 11.45
CA GLN A 156 -6.80 4.14 12.54
C GLN A 156 -5.71 5.16 12.17
N ASN A 157 -4.59 4.71 11.58
CA ASN A 157 -3.51 5.61 11.18
C ASN A 157 -3.95 6.59 10.09
N ILE A 158 -4.69 6.12 9.07
CA ILE A 158 -5.24 6.98 8.02
C ILE A 158 -6.15 8.04 8.64
N PHE A 159 -7.08 7.63 9.51
CA PHE A 159 -7.99 8.55 10.19
C PHE A 159 -7.24 9.60 11.02
N ILE A 160 -6.27 9.18 11.83
CA ILE A 160 -5.45 10.09 12.66
C ILE A 160 -4.69 11.08 11.78
N ILE A 161 -4.06 10.63 10.70
CA ILE A 161 -3.31 11.51 9.79
C ILE A 161 -4.24 12.56 9.16
N ILE A 162 -5.39 12.15 8.63
CA ILE A 162 -6.36 13.08 8.02
C ILE A 162 -6.90 14.06 9.07
N ALA A 163 -7.20 13.59 10.29
CA ALA A 163 -7.66 14.43 11.39
C ALA A 163 -6.59 15.46 11.78
N LEU A 164 -5.34 15.06 11.94
CA LEU A 164 -4.23 15.97 12.27
C LEU A 164 -4.01 17.04 11.19
N ILE A 165 -4.03 16.65 9.90
CA ILE A 165 -3.91 17.60 8.78
C ILE A 165 -5.08 18.60 8.80
N SER A 166 -6.30 18.10 9.05
CA SER A 166 -7.50 18.94 9.10
C SER A 166 -7.47 19.89 10.31
N MET A 167 -7.08 19.41 11.50
CA MET A 167 -6.99 20.23 12.71
C MET A 167 -5.94 21.33 12.57
N ARG A 168 -4.78 21.05 11.95
CA ARG A 168 -3.77 22.10 11.69
C ARG A 168 -4.37 23.28 10.93
N LYS A 169 -5.23 23.01 9.94
CA LYS A 169 -5.92 24.05 9.16
C LYS A 169 -6.88 24.87 10.03
N PHE A 170 -7.68 24.23 10.88
CA PHE A 170 -8.69 24.91 11.69
C PHE A 170 -8.10 25.75 12.82
N PHE A 171 -7.03 25.26 13.46
CA PHE A 171 -6.46 25.91 14.65
C PHE A 171 -5.25 26.80 14.36
N GLY A 172 -4.78 26.90 13.11
CA GLY A 172 -3.73 27.84 12.73
C GLY A 172 -2.40 27.66 13.49
N PHE A 173 -2.15 26.48 14.07
CA PHE A 173 -0.91 26.23 14.79
C PHE A 173 0.28 26.23 13.81
N SER A 174 1.03 27.34 13.82
CA SER A 174 2.44 27.35 13.52
C SER A 174 3.16 26.63 14.68
N LEU A 175 3.50 25.37 14.45
CA LEU A 175 4.46 24.64 15.27
C LEU A 175 5.88 25.07 14.87
#